data_AF-A0A9R1BER8-F1
#
_entry.id   AF-A0A9R1BER8-F1
#
_cell.length_a   1.000
_cell.length_b   1.000
_cell.length_c   1.000
_cell.angle_alpha   90.00
_cell.angle_beta   90.00
_cell.angle_gamma   90.00
#
_symmetry.space_group_name_H-M   'P 1'
#
loop_
_entity.id
_entity.type
_entity.pdbx_description
1 polymer ?
#
loop_
_entity_poly.entity_id
_entity_poly.type
_entity_poly.pdbx_seq_one_letter_code
_entity_poly.pdbx_strand_id
1 'polypeptide(L)'
;MRMAKTVFPGLGSPITHVDVTYDGKWILGTTDTYLVLICTIFKDKDGKEKTGFSGRMGSRIAAPRLLKLSPLDSILAGNDNKFHGGQFSWYCSNGKSVLIKYQFSGKFMHTIYY
;
A
#
# COMPACT_ATOMS: atom_id res chain seq x y z
N MET A 1 11.22 -15.03 -19.92
CA MET A 1 10.32 -14.18 -19.11
C MET A 1 10.21 -14.79 -17.71
N ARG A 2 10.39 -14.03 -16.61
CA ARG A 2 10.15 -14.54 -15.25
C ARG A 2 8.80 -14.01 -14.77
N MET A 3 7.88 -14.91 -14.43
CA MET A 3 6.56 -14.55 -13.90
C MET A 3 6.70 -14.09 -12.44
N ALA A 4 5.97 -13.04 -12.06
CA ALA A 4 5.79 -12.71 -10.65
C ALA A 4 5.01 -13.86 -9.99
N LYS A 5 5.57 -14.42 -8.91
CA LYS A 5 4.98 -15.58 -8.20
C LYS A 5 4.22 -15.19 -6.93
N THR A 6 4.33 -13.94 -6.50
CA THR A 6 3.67 -13.44 -5.31
C THR A 6 2.22 -13.17 -5.63
N VAL A 7 1.35 -14.09 -5.23
CA VAL A 7 -0.09 -13.93 -5.27
C VAL A 7 -0.54 -13.76 -3.83
N PHE A 8 -1.16 -12.63 -3.50
CA PHE A 8 -1.85 -12.50 -2.23
C PHE A 8 -3.30 -12.96 -2.43
N PRO A 9 -3.68 -14.15 -1.92
CA PRO A 9 -5.02 -14.66 -2.08
C PRO A 9 -6.03 -13.67 -1.45
N GLY A 10 -7.17 -13.47 -2.12
CA GLY A 10 -8.21 -12.54 -1.66
C GLY A 10 -8.07 -11.10 -2.17
N LEU A 11 -7.06 -10.78 -2.99
CA LEU A 11 -7.02 -9.53 -3.76
C LEU A 11 -7.89 -9.64 -5.02
N GLY A 12 -9.21 -9.76 -4.85
CA GLY A 12 -10.15 -9.98 -5.97
C GLY A 12 -10.31 -8.78 -6.91
N SER A 13 -9.82 -7.61 -6.54
CA SER A 13 -9.96 -6.37 -7.31
C SER A 13 -8.66 -6.03 -8.06
N PRO A 14 -8.74 -5.58 -9.32
CA PRO A 14 -7.56 -5.20 -10.10
C PRO A 14 -6.84 -4.02 -9.44
N ILE A 15 -5.51 -4.06 -9.47
CA ILE A 15 -4.67 -2.92 -9.04
C ILE A 15 -4.70 -1.90 -10.17
N THR A 16 -5.21 -0.70 -9.89
CA THR A 16 -5.33 0.40 -10.85
C THR A 16 -4.16 1.38 -10.75
N HIS A 17 -3.59 1.55 -9.56
CA HIS A 17 -2.44 2.42 -9.32
C HIS A 17 -1.46 1.77 -8.35
N VAL A 18 -0.17 2.06 -8.54
CA VAL A 18 0.91 1.63 -7.64
C VAL A 18 1.78 2.84 -7.33
N ASP A 19 2.12 3.01 -6.05
CA ASP A 19 3.11 3.99 -5.61
C ASP A 19 4.08 3.36 -4.61
N VAL A 20 5.28 3.93 -4.46
CA VAL A 20 6.38 3.37 -3.66
C VAL A 20 7.05 4.48 -2.85
N THR A 21 7.41 4.19 -1.60
CA THR A 21 8.20 5.14 -0.81
C THR A 21 9.62 5.31 -1.36
N TYR A 22 10.26 6.45 -1.08
CA TYR A 22 11.54 6.85 -1.68
C TYR A 22 12.66 5.95 -1.18
N ASP A 23 12.57 5.55 0.08
CA ASP A 23 13.44 4.54 0.70
C ASP A 23 13.11 3.11 0.26
N GLY A 24 12.08 2.92 -0.58
CA GLY A 24 11.66 1.65 -1.12
C GLY A 24 11.09 0.67 -0.09
N LYS A 25 10.84 1.10 1.16
CA LYS A 25 10.37 0.22 2.24
C LYS A 25 8.90 -0.17 2.13
N TRP A 26 8.11 0.61 1.40
CA TRP A 26 6.67 0.41 1.28
C TRP A 26 6.21 0.51 -0.17
N ILE A 27 5.27 -0.36 -0.54
CA ILE A 27 4.54 -0.32 -1.80
C ILE A 27 3.05 -0.16 -1.46
N LEU A 28 2.40 0.79 -2.10
CA LEU A 28 0.97 1.02 -2.05
C LEU A 28 0.35 0.56 -3.37
N GLY A 29 -0.56 -0.40 -3.31
CA GLY A 29 -1.46 -0.73 -4.41
C GLY A 29 -2.85 -0.16 -4.16
N THR A 30 -3.41 0.51 -5.15
CA THR A 30 -4.78 1.02 -5.12
C THR A 30 -5.65 0.12 -5.99
N THR A 31 -6.81 -0.28 -5.48
CA THR A 31 -7.87 -0.97 -6.22
C THR A 31 -9.16 -0.18 -6.07
N ASP A 32 -10.20 -0.50 -6.84
CA ASP A 32 -11.50 0.18 -6.69
C ASP A 32 -12.09 0.05 -5.28
N THR A 33 -11.78 -1.01 -4.53
CA THR A 33 -12.49 -1.35 -3.27
C THR A 33 -11.65 -1.29 -2.02
N TYR A 34 -10.33 -1.19 -2.15
CA TYR A 34 -9.39 -1.15 -1.02
C TYR A 34 -8.00 -0.68 -1.48
N LEU A 35 -7.19 -0.26 -0.51
CA LEU A 35 -5.75 -0.10 -0.68
C LEU A 35 -5.04 -1.32 -0.09
N VAL A 36 -3.92 -1.70 -0.71
CA VAL A 36 -3.01 -2.73 -0.19
C VAL A 36 -1.66 -2.08 0.09
N LEU A 37 -1.22 -2.16 1.34
CA LEU A 37 0.07 -1.65 1.77
C LEU A 37 1.01 -2.83 2.05
N ILE A 38 2.11 -2.89 1.32
CA ILE A 38 3.10 -3.98 1.38
C ILE A 38 4.39 -3.43 1.96
N CYS A 39 4.85 -4.02 3.07
CA CYS A 39 6.20 -3.78 3.56
C CYS A 39 7.19 -4.64 2.76
N THR A 40 8.20 -3.99 2.18
CA THR A 40 9.24 -4.66 1.38
C THR A 40 10.47 -5.01 2.21
N ILE A 41 10.54 -4.56 3.46
CA ILE A 41 11.66 -4.82 4.35
C ILE A 41 11.63 -6.29 4.74
N PHE A 42 12.77 -6.95 4.60
CA PHE A 42 12.98 -8.29 5.09
C PHE A 42 14.40 -8.45 5.63
N LYS A 43 14.58 -9.41 6.53
CA LYS A 43 15.91 -9.82 6.99
C LYS A 43 16.45 -10.91 6.08
N ASP A 44 17.66 -10.71 5.58
CA ASP A 44 18.33 -11.72 4.78
C ASP A 44 18.86 -12.89 5.64
N LYS A 45 19.64 -13.80 5.05
CA LYS A 45 20.20 -14.96 5.78
C LYS A 45 21.28 -14.55 6.79
N ASP A 46 21.92 -13.42 6.55
CA ASP A 46 22.98 -12.84 7.38
C ASP A 46 22.41 -11.88 8.43
N GLY A 47 21.08 -11.81 8.56
CA GLY A 47 20.37 -10.93 9.48
C GLY A 47 20.33 -9.47 9.07
N LYS A 48 20.83 -9.11 7.87
CA LYS A 48 20.83 -7.73 7.39
C LYS A 48 19.46 -7.36 6.83
N GLU A 49 19.00 -6.15 7.17
CA GLU A 49 17.78 -5.60 6.59
C GLU A 49 18.01 -5.19 5.15
N LYS A 50 17.14 -5.66 4.27
CA LYS A 50 17.12 -5.34 2.84
C LYS A 50 15.68 -5.05 2.42
N THR A 51 15.54 -4.37 1.28
CA THR A 51 14.25 -4.15 0.63
C THR A 51 14.02 -5.18 -0.46
N GLY A 52 12.76 -5.45 -0.78
CA GLY A 52 12.37 -6.32 -1.90
C GLY A 52 12.90 -5.88 -3.27
N PHE A 53 13.40 -4.64 -3.38
CA PHE A 53 14.07 -4.10 -4.56
C PHE A 53 15.56 -4.45 -4.63
N SER A 54 16.21 -4.66 -3.49
CA SER A 54 17.63 -5.00 -3.36
C SER A 54 17.87 -6.50 -3.13
N GLY A 55 16.81 -7.29 -2.93
CA GLY A 55 16.93 -8.74 -2.77
C GLY A 55 15.60 -9.49 -2.81
N ARG A 56 15.70 -10.83 -2.85
CA ARG A 56 14.53 -11.72 -2.89
C ARG A 56 13.98 -11.96 -1.48
N MET A 57 12.77 -11.46 -1.23
CA MET A 57 12.04 -11.69 0.02
C MET A 57 11.66 -13.17 0.22
N GLY A 58 11.13 -13.82 -0.83
CA GLY A 58 10.60 -15.19 -0.72
C GLY A 58 9.45 -15.26 0.28
N SER A 59 9.47 -16.26 1.15
CA SER A 59 8.50 -16.43 2.24
C SER A 59 8.67 -15.46 3.41
N ARG A 60 9.69 -14.59 3.39
CA ARG A 60 9.98 -13.62 4.46
C ARG A 60 9.28 -12.27 4.28
N ILE A 61 8.41 -12.17 3.29
CA ILE A 61 7.59 -10.98 3.09
C ILE A 61 6.61 -10.83 4.27
N ALA A 62 6.50 -9.62 4.81
CA ALA A 62 5.51 -9.33 5.83
C ALA A 62 4.10 -9.44 5.24
N ALA A 63 3.13 -9.82 6.07
CA ALA A 63 1.73 -9.86 5.65
C ALA A 63 1.29 -8.46 5.15
N PRO A 64 0.69 -8.37 3.95
CA PRO A 64 0.21 -7.09 3.44
C PRO A 64 -0.93 -6.59 4.32
N ARG A 65 -1.03 -5.27 4.47
CA ARG A 65 -2.14 -4.63 5.16
C ARG A 65 -3.18 -4.21 4.14
N LEU A 66 -4.41 -4.71 4.29
CA LEU A 66 -5.55 -4.25 3.50
C LEU A 66 -6.22 -3.11 4.25
N LEU A 67 -6.32 -1.96 3.59
CA LEU A 67 -6.97 -0.77 4.11
C LEU A 67 -8.28 -0.60 3.36
N LYS A 68 -9.38 -0.66 4.10
CA LYS A 68 -10.75 -0.51 3.60
C LYS A 68 -11.40 0.65 4.33
N LEU A 69 -12.42 1.24 3.72
CA LEU A 69 -13.27 2.19 4.43
C LEU A 69 -13.95 1.48 5.60
N SER A 70 -14.11 2.20 6.70
CA SER A 70 -15.03 1.75 7.74
C SER A 70 -16.46 1.71 7.16
N PRO A 71 -17.36 0.87 7.70
CA PRO A 71 -18.74 0.83 7.24
C PRO A 71 -19.42 2.21 7.25
N LEU A 72 -19.13 3.02 8.28
CA LEU A 72 -19.65 4.38 8.39
C LEU A 72 -19.10 5.29 7.28
N ASP A 73 -17.78 5.28 7.06
CA ASP A 73 -17.16 6.10 6.01
C ASP A 73 -17.64 5.68 4.62
N SER A 74 -17.85 4.37 4.40
CA SER A 74 -18.39 3.86 3.14
C SER A 74 -19.80 4.36 2.85
N ILE A 75 -20.64 4.53 3.89
CA ILE A 75 -21.98 5.09 3.74
C ILE A 75 -21.90 6.60 3.45
N LEU A 76 -21.08 7.33 4.22
CA LEU A 76 -20.90 8.77 4.07
C LEU A 76 -20.35 9.16 2.70
N ALA A 77 -19.49 8.32 2.15
CA ALA A 77 -18.86 8.59 0.89
C ALA A 77 -19.83 8.32 -0.30
N GLY A 78 -20.91 7.55 -0.10
CA GLY A 78 -22.02 7.40 -1.07
C GLY A 78 -21.75 6.36 -2.16
N ASN A 79 -22.51 6.42 -3.26
CA ASN A 79 -22.51 5.35 -4.29
C ASN A 79 -21.24 5.28 -5.16
N ASP A 80 -20.51 6.37 -5.33
CA ASP A 80 -19.31 6.41 -6.19
C ASP A 80 -18.06 6.13 -5.38
N ASN A 81 -17.97 4.90 -4.86
CA ASN A 81 -17.16 4.60 -3.69
C ASN A 81 -15.72 4.14 -3.83
N LYS A 82 -15.18 4.48 -5.00
CA LYS A 82 -13.97 3.88 -5.49
C LYS A 82 -12.73 4.64 -5.05
N PHE A 83 -11.71 3.90 -4.63
CA PHE A 83 -10.40 4.48 -4.35
C PHE A 83 -9.66 4.76 -5.66
N HIS A 84 -9.14 5.98 -5.79
CA HIS A 84 -8.38 6.41 -6.96
C HIS A 84 -7.11 7.16 -6.55
N GLY A 85 -6.02 6.95 -7.32
CA GLY A 85 -4.80 7.74 -7.22
C GLY A 85 -4.13 7.73 -5.84
N GLY A 86 -4.12 6.58 -5.15
CA GLY A 86 -3.43 6.47 -3.86
C GLY A 86 -1.93 6.72 -4.01
N GLN A 87 -1.40 7.67 -3.24
CA GLN A 87 -0.01 8.11 -3.29
C GLN A 87 0.55 8.35 -1.89
N PHE A 88 1.85 8.14 -1.75
CA PHE A 88 2.59 8.57 -0.58
C PHE A 88 2.86 10.07 -0.68
N SER A 89 2.51 10.82 0.37
CA SER A 89 2.90 12.21 0.47
C SER A 89 4.12 12.36 1.37
N TRP A 90 5.12 13.04 0.85
CA TRP A 90 6.36 13.34 1.56
C TRP A 90 6.13 14.52 2.50
N TYR A 91 6.10 14.27 3.81
CA TYR A 91 6.35 15.32 4.79
C TYR A 91 7.60 14.96 5.58
N CYS A 92 8.73 15.53 5.18
CA CYS A 92 9.97 15.43 5.95
C CYS A 92 9.90 16.42 7.11
N SER A 93 9.33 16.00 8.23
CA SER A 93 9.57 16.63 9.53
C SER A 93 9.75 15.54 10.56
N ASN A 94 10.99 15.40 11.04
CA ASN A 94 11.38 14.62 12.22
C ASN A 94 11.07 13.11 12.24
N GLY A 95 10.86 12.50 11.08
CA GLY A 95 11.32 11.13 10.82
C GLY A 95 10.40 9.97 11.20
N LYS A 96 9.07 10.13 11.31
CA LYS A 96 8.21 9.00 11.72
C LYS A 96 6.83 8.86 11.08
N SER A 97 6.44 9.64 10.08
CA SER A 97 5.12 9.46 9.45
C SER A 97 5.19 9.53 7.94
N VAL A 98 4.93 8.40 7.28
CA VAL A 98 4.57 8.40 5.87
C VAL A 98 3.05 8.46 5.79
N LEU A 99 2.55 9.41 5.03
CA LEU A 99 1.13 9.66 4.87
C LEU A 99 0.68 9.06 3.54
N ILE A 100 -0.32 8.17 3.58
CA ILE A 100 -1.01 7.76 2.37
C ILE A 100 -2.15 8.74 2.13
N LYS A 101 -2.10 9.44 0.99
CA LYS A 101 -3.21 10.25 0.49
C LYS A 101 -3.91 9.46 -0.59
N TYR A 102 -5.23 9.37 -0.51
CA TYR A 102 -6.05 8.80 -1.56
C TYR A 102 -7.32 9.62 -1.73
N GLN A 103 -7.90 9.57 -2.93
CA GLN A 103 -9.12 10.29 -3.24
C GLN A 103 -10.26 9.32 -3.50
N PHE A 104 -11.46 9.81 -3.18
CA PHE A 104 -12.73 9.19 -3.46
C PHE A 104 -13.63 10.23 -4.12
N SER A 105 -14.21 9.91 -5.30
CA SER A 105 -15.20 10.73 -6.03
C SER A 105 -14.97 12.25 -5.95
N GLY A 106 -13.72 12.70 -6.10
CA GLY A 106 -13.38 14.12 -6.07
C GLY A 106 -13.39 14.83 -4.70
N LYS A 107 -13.96 14.25 -3.62
CA LYS A 107 -14.40 15.02 -2.44
C LYS A 107 -13.66 14.76 -1.13
N PHE A 108 -13.08 13.58 -0.91
CA PHE A 108 -12.46 13.23 0.37
C PHE A 108 -11.00 12.79 0.20
N MET A 109 -10.11 13.46 0.93
CA MET A 109 -8.71 13.04 1.13
C MET A 109 -8.58 12.45 2.53
N HIS A 110 -8.43 11.14 2.64
CA HIS A 110 -8.16 10.50 3.91
C HIS A 110 -6.66 10.26 4.06
N THR A 111 -6.14 10.48 5.26
CA THR A 111 -4.72 10.33 5.58
C THR A 111 -4.54 9.20 6.58
N ILE A 112 -3.78 8.17 6.19
CA ILE A 112 -3.45 7.05 7.09
C ILE A 112 -2.00 7.21 7.55
N TYR A 113 -1.80 7.21 8.87
CA TYR A 113 -0.50 7.17 9.53
C TYR A 113 -0.14 5.72 9.83
N TYR A 114 1.11 5.31 9.58
CA TYR A 114 1.59 3.96 9.88
C TYR A 114 3.01 3.95 10.43
#